data_AF-A0A921SZT6-F1
#
_entry.id   AF-A0A921SZT6-F1
#
_cell.length_a   1.000
_cell.length_b   1.000
_cell.length_c   1.000
_cell.angle_alpha   90.00
_cell.angle_beta   90.00
_cell.angle_gamma   90.00
#
_symmetry.space_group_name_H-M   'P 1'
#
loop_
_entity.id
_entity.type
_entity.pdbx_description
1 polymer ?
#
loop_
_entity_poly.entity_id
_entity_poly.type
_entity_poly.pdbx_seq_one_letter_code
_entity_poly.pdbx_strand_id
1 'polypeptide(L)' 'RTVISVNPKNTTQTCYACGFIMGTNGTDKLNLKDREWTCPNCHVHHVRDINAAKNILAKGLDKLEKPKNLAKAK' A
#
# COMPACT_ATOMS: atom_id res chain seq x y z
N ARG A 1 3.39 -4.82 -24.56
CA ARG A 1 3.46 -4.32 -23.16
C ARG A 1 2.11 -4.61 -22.50
N THR A 2 2.09 -5.30 -21.36
CA THR A 2 0.85 -5.58 -20.62
C THR A 2 0.67 -4.53 -19.53
N VAL A 3 -0.55 -4.02 -19.36
CA VAL A 3 -0.91 -3.07 -18.30
C VAL A 3 -1.91 -3.74 -17.37
N ILE A 4 -1.68 -3.65 -16.06
CA ILE A 4 -2.52 -4.27 -15.05
C ILE A 4 -3.07 -3.18 -14.14
N SER A 5 -4.38 -2.98 -14.20
CA SER A 5 -5.07 -2.04 -13.32
C SER A 5 -5.21 -2.62 -11.91
N VAL A 6 -4.83 -1.84 -10.90
CA VAL A 6 -4.97 -2.16 -9.47
C VAL A 6 -5.75 -1.06 -8.75
N ASN A 7 -6.44 -1.40 -7.65
CA ASN A 7 -7.17 -0.41 -6.86
C ASN A 7 -6.20 0.43 -6.00
N PRO A 8 -6.17 1.77 -6.13
CA PRO A 8 -5.23 2.63 -5.42
C PRO A 8 -5.63 2.92 -3.97
N LYS A 9 -6.76 2.41 -3.46
CA LYS A 9 -7.21 2.66 -2.09
C LYS A 9 -6.10 2.38 -1.06
N ASN A 10 -5.91 3.34 -0.15
CA ASN A 10 -4.94 3.35 0.95
C ASN A 10 -3.45 3.33 0.55
N THR A 11 -3.08 3.44 -0.73
CA THR A 11 -1.65 3.35 -1.11
C THR A 11 -0.79 4.48 -0.55
N THR A 12 -1.37 5.65 -0.27
CA THR A 12 -0.67 6.75 0.42
C THR A 12 -0.69 6.62 1.95
N GLN A 13 -1.54 5.76 2.52
CA GLN A 13 -1.72 5.62 3.97
C GLN A 13 -0.98 4.40 4.53
N THR A 14 -0.84 3.35 3.73
CA THR A 14 -0.17 2.10 4.11
C THR A 14 1.35 2.27 4.02
N CYS A 15 2.06 1.94 5.10
CA CYS A 15 3.51 1.82 5.09
C CYS A 15 3.92 0.65 4.19
N TYR A 16 4.68 0.91 3.12
CA TYR A 16 5.14 -0.15 2.23
C TYR A 16 6.07 -1.18 2.91
N ALA A 17 6.70 -0.81 4.02
CA ALA A 17 7.70 -1.65 4.68
C ALA A 17 7.08 -2.65 5.66
N CYS A 18 6.01 -2.28 6.37
CA CYS A 18 5.42 -3.13 7.41
C CYS A 18 3.89 -3.30 7.31
N GLY A 19 3.23 -2.63 6.36
CA GLY A 19 1.78 -2.75 6.15
C GLY A 19 0.91 -1.94 7.11
N PHE A 20 1.48 -1.23 8.10
CA PHE A 20 0.70 -0.36 9.00
C PHE A 20 -0.06 0.73 8.22
N ILE A 21 -1.31 1.01 8.59
CA ILE A 21 -2.15 1.99 7.89
C ILE A 21 -2.37 3.21 8.80
N MET A 22 -1.93 4.38 8.34
CA MET A 22 -2.23 5.65 9.02
C MET A 22 -3.75 5.89 9.10
N GLY A 23 -4.24 6.45 10.21
CA GLY A 23 -5.67 6.54 10.49
C GLY A 23 -6.25 5.33 11.23
N THR A 24 -5.39 4.40 11.66
CA THR A 24 -5.76 3.24 12.49
C THR A 24 -5.01 3.29 13.83
N ASN A 25 -5.46 2.51 14.82
CA ASN A 25 -4.81 2.40 16.13
C ASN A 25 -4.52 3.76 16.81
N GLY A 26 -5.46 4.71 16.69
CA GLY A 26 -5.33 6.05 17.29
C GLY A 26 -4.39 7.01 16.55
N THR A 27 -3.81 6.61 15.41
CA THR A 27 -3.03 7.51 14.55
C THR A 27 -3.94 8.33 13.65
N ASP A 28 -3.52 9.55 13.32
CA ASP A 28 -4.23 10.39 12.36
C ASP A 28 -4.04 9.90 10.92
N LYS A 29 -5.03 10.18 10.08
CA LYS A 29 -4.90 9.99 8.63
C LYS A 29 -3.94 11.03 8.06
N LEU A 30 -3.12 10.60 7.11
CA LEU A 30 -2.30 11.53 6.32
C LEU A 30 -3.19 12.34 5.38
N ASN A 31 -2.92 13.63 5.30
CA ASN A 31 -3.56 14.58 4.42
C ASN A 31 -2.65 14.90 3.23
N LEU A 32 -3.15 15.66 2.25
CA LEU A 32 -2.39 16.01 1.05
C LEU A 32 -1.11 16.82 1.33
N LYS A 33 -1.08 17.56 2.44
CA LYS A 33 0.08 18.34 2.91
C LYS A 33 1.18 17.47 3.52
N ASP A 34 0.87 16.25 3.95
CA ASP A 34 1.82 15.35 4.60
C ASP A 34 2.63 14.60 3.52
N ARG A 35 3.60 15.33 2.96
CA ARG A 35 4.46 14.85 1.86
C ARG A 35 5.49 13.83 2.32
N GLU A 36 5.89 13.92 3.58
CA GLU A 36 6.86 13.05 4.23
C GLU A 36 6.34 12.70 5.63
N TRP A 37 6.59 11.47 6.07
CA TRP A 37 6.27 11.04 7.43
C TRP A 37 7.13 9.84 7.84
N THR A 38 7.24 9.62 9.14
CA THR A 38 7.84 8.41 9.71
C THR A 38 6.75 7.46 10.16
N CYS A 39 6.82 6.20 9.75
CA CYS A 39 5.85 5.19 10.20
C CYS A 39 5.96 5.00 11.71
N PRO A 40 4.87 5.15 12.50
CA PRO A 40 4.93 4.99 13.95
C PRO A 40 5.11 3.53 14.39
N ASN A 41 4.88 2.56 13.49
CA ASN A 41 5.01 1.14 13.79
C ASN A 41 6.44 0.60 13.54
N CYS A 42 7.06 0.96 12.41
CA CYS A 42 8.36 0.42 12.01
C CYS A 42 9.47 1.46 11.87
N HIS A 43 9.16 2.74 12.11
CA HIS A 43 10.11 3.86 12.09
C HIS A 43 10.78 4.14 10.74
N VAL A 44 10.35 3.50 9.65
CA VAL A 44 10.80 3.84 8.29
C VAL A 44 10.27 5.21 7.89
N HIS A 45 11.16 6.05 7.37
CA HIS A 45 10.83 7.34 6.76
C HIS A 45 10.27 7.15 5.34
N HIS A 46 9.21 7.89 5.01
CA HIS A 46 8.51 7.80 3.74
C HIS A 46 8.42 9.15 3.05
N VAL A 47 8.66 9.14 1.74
CA VAL A 47 8.13 10.15 0.80
C VAL A 47 6.84 9.60 0.21
N ARG A 48 5.76 10.38 0.28
CA ARG A 48 4.38 9.93 -0.03
C ARG A 48 4.24 9.20 -1.35
N ASP A 49 4.75 9.80 -2.42
CA ASP A 49 4.54 9.29 -3.78
C ASP A 49 5.40 8.03 -4.04
N ILE A 50 6.59 7.93 -3.43
CA ILE A 50 7.43 6.73 -3.45
C ILE A 50 6.76 5.58 -2.69
N ASN A 51 6.22 5.86 -1.50
CA ASN A 51 5.46 4.88 -0.71
C ASN A 51 4.24 4.35 -1.50
N ALA A 52 3.47 5.25 -2.11
CA ALA A 52 2.32 4.88 -2.92
C ALA A 52 2.71 4.03 -4.13
N ALA A 53 3.79 4.37 -4.83
CA ALA A 53 4.29 3.58 -5.96
C ALA A 53 4.70 2.15 -5.54
N LYS A 54 5.40 2.00 -4.41
CA LYS A 54 5.76 0.69 -3.86
C LYS A 54 4.53 -0.15 -3.49
N ASN A 55 3.52 0.46 -2.88
CA ASN A 55 2.25 -0.23 -2.58
C ASN A 55 1.48 -0.65 -3.84
N ILE A 56 1.45 0.18 -4.88
CA ILE A 56 0.84 -0.15 -6.18
C ILE A 56 1.57 -1.33 -6.84
N LEU A 57 2.91 -1.32 -6.82
CA LEU A 57 3.73 -2.42 -7.33
C LEU A 57 3.40 -3.73 -6.61
N ALA A 58 3.38 -3.73 -5.28
CA ALA A 58 3.07 -4.91 -4.48
C ALA A 58 1.68 -5.49 -4.82
N LYS A 59 0.64 -4.64 -4.94
CA LYS A 59 -0.70 -5.08 -5.37
C LYS A 59 -0.70 -5.64 -6.81
N GLY A 60 0.12 -5.08 -7.69
CA GLY A 60 0.26 -5.53 -9.07
C GLY A 60 0.86 -6.92 -9.16
N LEU A 61 1.92 -7.17 -8.38
CA LEU A 61 2.56 -8.47 -8.26
C LEU A 61 1.63 -9.52 -7.64
N ASP A 62 0.93 -9.19 -6.54
CA ASP A 62 -0.08 -10.08 -5.93
C ASP A 62 -1.19 -10.47 -6.93
N LYS A 63 -1.64 -9.52 -7.76
CA LYS A 63 -2.63 -9.80 -8.81
C LYS A 63 -2.10 -10.70 -9.93
N LEU A 64 -0.80 -10.68 -10.18
CA LEU A 64 -0.13 -11.57 -11.15
C LEU A 64 0.10 -12.97 -10.60
N GLU A 65 0.42 -13.08 -9.30
CA GLU A 65 0.78 -14.33 -8.64
C GLU A 65 -0.44 -15.18 -8.25
N LYS A 66 -1.64 -14.60 -8.15
CA LYS A 66 -2.87 -15.36 -7.86
C LYS A 66 -3.13 -16.41 -8.95
N PRO A 67 -3.02 -17.72 -8.66
CA PRO A 67 -3.36 -18.75 -9.63
C PRO A 67 -4.85 -18.63 -9.95
N LYS A 68 -5.20 -18.74 -11.23
CA LYS A 68 -6.58 -18.69 -11.75
C LYS A 68 -7.54 -19.77 -11.18
N ASN A 69 -7.09 -20.58 -10.20
CA ASN A 69 -7.78 -21.75 -9.68
C ASN A 69 -8.36 -21.61 -8.25
N LEU A 70 -8.33 -20.43 -7.63
CA LEU A 70 -9.04 -20.21 -6.35
C LEU A 70 -10.56 -20.05 -6.49
N ALA A 71 -11.13 -20.21 -7.70
CA ALA A 71 -12.58 -20.28 -7.93
C ALA A 71 -13.22 -21.63 -7.51
N LYS A 72 -12.46 -22.57 -6.91
CA LYS A 72 -12.99 -23.82 -6.37
C LYS A 72 -12.37 -24.17 -5.01
N ALA A 73 -12.76 -23.45 -3.97
CA ALA A 73 -12.69 -23.97 -2.61
C ALA A 73 -13.95 -23.51 -1.88
N LYS A 74 -14.83 -24.52 -1.69
CA LYS A 74 -16.09 -24.61 -0.93
C LYS A 74 -16.57 -23.39 -0.16
#